data_AF-A0A559M7N2-F1
#
_entry.id   AF-A0A559M7N2-F1
#
_cell.length_a   1.000
_cell.length_b   1.000
_cell.length_c   1.000
_cell.angle_alpha   90.00
_cell.angle_beta   90.00
_cell.angle_gamma   90.00
#
_symmetry.space_group_name_H-M   'P 1'
#
loop_
_entity.id
_entity.type
_entity.pdbx_description
1 polymer ?
#
loop_
_entity_poly.entity_id
_entity_poly.type
_entity_poly.pdbx_seq_one_letter_code
_entity_poly.pdbx_strand_id
1 'polypeptide(L)'
;MLSTQNHSGENPWGYNPKSYRKFRRNLDELQANPVPKGEDYWKSYWAEESAKDDWTAAPAPKSEEQLLKEEIEKNLEDWPWKGVPQKLLTVSPYAFNYYNEEPPYNTVEVPFKLAEVTQTSKLFTEVFRARPVLETIAGYLFQYHSMSWQFFATCQEAGRTMAQVLGFWDVNGNFFGHCEEPPTAKGPHHDARVSLITIVAPVRRPEGTASYVEQIENIHSLCLSVYNFAENIRNIQFHRVPFLSTRLLALLIPKMRKLENLGIYKCQLIHVGEAMRLLEIIRSDRMLGKEDQVSLDFFPNYHVGPKESLGEYCVGTYGASWDNWNGDTDIAIWAMVTRIIPQARKQGIDFESPHTAFRQWLDKSPCWRVDEMLEAISQFTTDPEYDPAKFAALVDCRNPDHYGNVTKYTGKITHRPQGWK
;
A
#
# COMPACT_ATOMS: atom_id res chain seq x y z
N MET A 1 1.07 -50.01 -46.90
CA MET A 1 1.68 -51.18 -46.25
C MET A 1 2.61 -50.68 -45.17
N LEU A 2 2.20 -50.88 -43.92
CA LEU A 2 2.87 -50.44 -42.71
C LEU A 2 4.04 -51.39 -42.39
N SER A 3 5.20 -50.83 -42.07
CA SER A 3 6.31 -51.52 -41.42
C SER A 3 6.74 -50.65 -40.25
N THR A 4 6.45 -51.11 -39.04
CA THR A 4 6.82 -50.52 -37.76
C THR A 4 8.18 -51.06 -37.33
N GLN A 5 9.19 -50.19 -37.24
CA GLN A 5 10.39 -50.45 -36.43
C GLN A 5 10.21 -49.76 -35.06
N ASN A 6 10.19 -50.60 -34.03
CA ASN A 6 10.15 -50.21 -32.62
C ASN A 6 11.53 -49.67 -32.20
N HIS A 7 11.59 -48.41 -31.81
CA HIS A 7 12.63 -47.91 -30.92
C HIS A 7 12.08 -47.90 -29.49
N SER A 8 12.70 -48.69 -28.63
CA SER A 8 12.49 -48.73 -27.19
C SER A 8 12.87 -47.39 -26.57
N GLY A 9 11.87 -46.68 -26.05
CA GLY A 9 12.07 -45.42 -25.33
C GLY A 9 12.69 -45.65 -23.95
N GLU A 10 13.81 -44.97 -23.71
CA GLU A 10 14.26 -44.66 -22.36
C GLU A 10 13.43 -43.47 -21.84
N ASN A 11 12.85 -43.65 -20.66
CA ASN A 11 12.04 -42.64 -19.98
C ASN A 11 12.99 -41.63 -19.30
N PRO A 12 12.95 -40.32 -19.63
CA PRO A 12 13.91 -39.35 -19.10
C PRO A 12 13.62 -38.92 -17.66
N TRP A 13 12.58 -39.47 -17.03
CA TRP A 13 12.27 -39.25 -15.62
C TRP A 13 12.43 -40.56 -14.88
N GLY A 14 13.58 -40.73 -14.23
CA GLY A 14 13.99 -41.93 -13.47
C GLY A 14 13.05 -42.27 -12.31
N TYR A 15 11.85 -42.76 -12.63
CA TYR A 15 10.89 -43.27 -11.66
C TYR A 15 11.18 -44.73 -11.37
N ASN A 16 11.58 -45.01 -10.12
CA ASN A 16 11.80 -46.36 -9.63
C ASN A 16 10.44 -47.10 -9.48
N PRO A 17 10.19 -48.19 -10.22
CA PRO A 17 8.91 -48.92 -10.19
C PRO A 17 8.57 -49.56 -8.83
N LYS A 18 9.55 -49.71 -7.93
CA LYS A 18 9.33 -50.27 -6.58
C LYS A 18 8.61 -49.27 -5.65
N SER A 19 8.78 -47.97 -5.86
CA SER A 19 8.14 -46.90 -5.06
C SER A 19 6.64 -46.84 -5.29
N TYR A 20 6.20 -47.03 -6.54
CA TYR A 20 4.79 -46.95 -6.91
C TYR A 20 3.97 -48.15 -6.36
N ARG A 21 4.57 -49.35 -6.29
CA ARG A 21 3.92 -50.52 -5.66
C ARG A 21 3.81 -50.38 -4.14
N LYS A 22 4.78 -49.74 -3.48
CA LYS A 22 4.73 -49.47 -2.03
C LYS A 22 3.66 -48.44 -1.68
N PHE A 23 3.50 -47.40 -2.51
CA PHE A 23 2.44 -46.40 -2.34
C PHE A 23 1.04 -47.00 -2.51
N ARG A 24 0.84 -47.84 -3.54
CA ARG A 24 -0.47 -48.45 -3.81
C ARG A 24 -0.89 -49.46 -2.73
N ARG A 25 0.06 -50.25 -2.21
CA ARG A 25 -0.20 -51.19 -1.11
C ARG A 25 -0.57 -50.47 0.20
N ASN A 26 0.07 -49.34 0.51
CA ASN A 26 -0.28 -48.54 1.68
C ASN A 26 -1.65 -47.87 1.55
N LEU A 27 -2.06 -47.52 0.33
CA LEU A 27 -3.38 -46.93 0.06
C LEU A 27 -4.51 -47.97 0.22
N ASP A 28 -4.27 -49.20 -0.23
CA ASP A 28 -5.23 -50.31 -0.10
C ASP A 28 -5.32 -50.79 1.37
N GLU A 29 -4.22 -50.78 2.13
CA GLU A 29 -4.20 -51.07 3.58
C GLU A 29 -4.91 -49.99 4.42
N LEU A 30 -4.86 -48.72 4.00
CA LEU A 30 -5.59 -47.60 4.64
C LEU A 30 -7.10 -47.62 4.35
N GLN A 31 -7.51 -48.18 3.21
CA GLN A 31 -8.93 -48.32 2.87
C GLN A 31 -9.58 -49.55 3.53
N ALA A 32 -8.79 -50.57 3.88
CA ALA A 32 -9.29 -51.79 4.52
C ALA A 32 -9.48 -51.67 6.06
N ASN A 33 -8.80 -50.73 6.71
CA ASN A 33 -8.89 -50.50 8.16
C ASN A 33 -9.18 -49.01 8.46
N PRO A 34 -10.45 -48.57 8.49
CA PRO A 34 -10.77 -47.19 8.84
C PRO A 34 -10.38 -46.91 10.29
N VAL A 35 -9.42 -46.00 10.47
CA VAL A 35 -9.04 -45.44 11.77
C VAL A 35 -10.28 -44.80 12.43
N PRO A 36 -10.58 -45.05 13.72
CA PRO A 36 -11.67 -44.39 14.40
C PRO A 36 -11.48 -42.86 14.32
N LYS A 37 -12.54 -42.14 13.95
CA LYS A 37 -12.51 -40.68 13.78
C LYS A 37 -11.96 -40.02 15.05
N GLY A 38 -10.83 -39.32 14.91
CA GLY A 38 -10.05 -38.75 16.00
C GLY A 38 -10.70 -37.61 16.80
N GLU A 39 -11.98 -37.29 16.63
CA GLU A 39 -12.64 -36.26 17.44
C GLU A 39 -12.97 -36.72 18.87
N ASP A 40 -13.16 -38.03 19.11
CA ASP A 40 -13.58 -38.53 20.43
C ASP A 40 -12.40 -38.81 21.36
N TYR A 41 -11.21 -39.11 20.84
CA TYR A 41 -10.01 -39.40 21.66
C TYR A 41 -9.41 -38.13 22.29
N TRP A 42 -9.52 -36.98 21.62
CA TRP A 42 -9.01 -35.72 22.16
C TRP A 42 -10.00 -35.08 23.15
N LYS A 43 -11.31 -35.26 22.97
CA LYS A 43 -12.33 -34.70 23.88
C LYS A 43 -12.27 -35.31 25.29
N SER A 44 -11.96 -36.60 25.43
CA SER A 44 -11.83 -37.22 26.75
C SER A 44 -10.54 -36.82 27.47
N TYR A 45 -9.44 -36.63 26.74
CA TYR A 45 -8.14 -36.27 27.32
C TYR A 45 -8.12 -34.84 27.89
N TRP A 46 -8.79 -33.89 27.25
CA TRP A 46 -8.88 -32.50 27.73
C TRP A 46 -10.02 -32.26 28.75
N ALA A 47 -11.05 -33.12 28.77
CA ALA A 47 -12.14 -33.02 29.75
C ALA A 47 -11.73 -33.50 31.16
N GLU A 48 -10.76 -34.42 31.27
CA GLU A 48 -10.28 -34.88 32.59
C GLU A 48 -9.22 -33.96 33.21
N GLU A 49 -8.46 -33.19 32.42
CA GLU A 49 -7.48 -32.22 32.94
C GLU A 49 -8.09 -30.86 33.33
N SER A 50 -9.21 -30.47 32.73
CA SER A 50 -9.86 -29.17 33.00
C SER A 50 -10.77 -29.16 34.24
N ALA A 51 -10.97 -30.31 34.90
CA ALA A 51 -11.85 -30.45 36.06
C ALA A 51 -11.16 -30.26 37.43
N LYS A 52 -9.89 -29.83 37.45
CA LYS A 52 -9.17 -29.56 38.71
C LYS A 52 -8.78 -28.09 38.79
N ASP A 53 -9.38 -27.45 39.80
CA ASP A 53 -9.12 -26.11 40.33
C ASP A 53 -9.73 -24.93 39.58
N ASP A 54 -11.04 -24.75 39.73
CA ASP A 54 -11.73 -23.49 39.41
C ASP A 54 -12.26 -22.82 40.70
N TRP A 55 -11.33 -22.26 41.50
CA TRP A 55 -11.64 -21.26 42.52
C TRP A 55 -11.48 -19.87 41.89
N THR A 56 -12.44 -19.45 41.06
CA THR A 56 -12.46 -18.08 40.55
C THR A 56 -13.05 -17.15 41.60
N ALA A 57 -12.19 -16.36 42.23
CA ALA A 57 -12.61 -15.20 43.01
C ALA A 57 -13.49 -14.29 42.12
N ALA A 58 -14.57 -13.74 42.69
CA ALA A 58 -15.45 -12.82 41.98
C ALA A 58 -14.60 -11.70 41.32
N PRO A 59 -14.82 -11.39 40.03
CA PRO A 59 -14.00 -10.40 39.33
C PRO A 59 -14.10 -9.06 40.06
N ALA A 60 -12.94 -8.43 40.26
CA ALA A 60 -12.87 -7.10 40.85
C ALA A 60 -13.79 -6.12 40.09
N PRO A 61 -14.44 -5.17 40.78
CA PRO A 61 -15.30 -4.20 40.13
C PRO A 61 -14.53 -3.45 39.04
N LYS A 62 -15.11 -3.40 37.83
CA LYS A 62 -14.51 -2.75 36.67
C LYS A 62 -14.29 -1.27 36.95
N SER A 63 -13.15 -0.75 36.52
CA SER A 63 -12.84 0.68 36.58
C SER A 63 -13.74 1.48 35.62
N GLU A 64 -13.87 2.79 35.86
CA GLU A 64 -14.64 3.70 35.01
C GLU A 64 -14.14 3.70 33.56
N GLU A 65 -12.83 3.58 33.35
CA GLU A 65 -12.21 3.48 32.02
C GLU A 65 -12.58 2.18 31.29
N GLN A 66 -12.71 1.07 32.02
CA GLN A 66 -13.15 -0.21 31.47
C GLN A 66 -14.64 -0.21 31.12
N LEU A 67 -15.47 0.45 31.94
CA LEU A 67 -16.89 0.63 31.66
C LEU A 67 -17.10 1.51 30.41
N LEU A 68 -16.35 2.61 30.30
CA LEU A 68 -16.37 3.48 29.11
C LEU A 68 -15.93 2.72 27.86
N LYS A 69 -14.88 1.89 27.96
CA LYS A 69 -14.41 1.08 26.85
C LYS A 69 -15.45 0.05 26.41
N GLU A 70 -16.09 -0.64 27.36
CA GLU A 70 -17.16 -1.60 27.04
C GLU A 70 -18.40 -0.92 26.44
N GLU A 71 -18.73 0.29 26.89
CA GLU A 71 -19.79 1.08 26.29
C GLU A 71 -19.45 1.50 24.86
N ILE A 72 -18.20 1.94 24.61
CA ILE A 72 -17.71 2.23 23.26
C ILE A 72 -17.76 0.96 22.39
N GLU A 73 -17.26 -0.18 22.87
CA GLU A 73 -17.24 -1.45 22.13
C GLU A 73 -18.65 -1.97 21.84
N LYS A 74 -19.58 -1.83 22.78
CA LYS A 74 -21.00 -2.17 22.59
C LYS A 74 -21.67 -1.26 21.56
N ASN A 75 -21.32 0.02 21.54
CA ASN A 75 -21.78 0.97 20.51
C ASN A 75 -21.09 0.73 19.15
N LEU A 76 -20.08 -0.15 19.08
CA LEU A 76 -19.36 -0.56 17.89
C LEU A 76 -19.75 -1.99 17.44
N GLU A 77 -20.76 -2.63 18.04
CA GLU A 77 -21.15 -4.01 17.74
C GLU A 77 -21.63 -4.22 16.28
N ASP A 78 -22.00 -3.13 15.60
CA ASP A 78 -22.30 -3.08 14.15
C ASP A 78 -21.24 -2.30 13.34
N TRP A 79 -20.06 -2.04 13.89
CA TRP A 79 -18.97 -1.33 13.21
C TRP A 79 -18.02 -2.31 12.50
N PRO A 80 -17.79 -2.18 11.17
CA PRO A 80 -18.35 -1.22 10.25
C PRO A 80 -19.67 -1.72 9.65
N TRP A 81 -20.61 -0.78 9.61
CA TRP A 81 -22.06 -0.80 9.41
C TRP A 81 -22.68 -1.85 8.46
N LYS A 82 -23.87 -2.33 8.85
CA LYS A 82 -24.80 -3.11 8.00
C LYS A 82 -25.12 -2.33 6.72
N GLY A 83 -24.86 -2.92 5.55
CA GLY A 83 -25.03 -2.24 4.24
C GLY A 83 -23.78 -1.57 3.68
N VAL A 84 -22.65 -1.64 4.39
CA VAL A 84 -21.36 -1.14 3.91
C VAL A 84 -20.70 -2.17 3.01
N PRO A 85 -20.09 -1.76 1.88
CA PRO A 85 -19.32 -2.68 1.05
C PRO A 85 -18.24 -3.38 1.88
N GLN A 86 -18.06 -4.69 1.66
CA GLN A 86 -17.11 -5.56 2.37
C GLN A 86 -15.67 -5.01 2.49
N LYS A 87 -15.30 -4.03 1.66
CA LYS A 87 -14.02 -3.34 1.70
C LYS A 87 -14.26 -1.84 1.78
N LEU A 88 -13.92 -1.25 2.92
CA LEU A 88 -13.76 0.19 3.06
C LEU A 88 -12.56 0.63 2.20
N LEU A 89 -12.82 1.16 1.01
CA LEU A 89 -11.83 1.93 0.28
C LEU A 89 -11.66 3.24 1.07
N THR A 90 -10.53 3.38 1.78
CA THR A 90 -10.02 4.70 2.13
C THR A 90 -9.78 5.43 0.82
N VAL A 91 -10.77 6.23 0.40
CA VAL A 91 -10.53 7.39 -0.45
C VAL A 91 -9.45 8.18 0.28
N SER A 92 -8.49 8.71 -0.47
CA SER A 92 -7.34 9.48 0.03
C SER A 92 -7.60 10.15 1.39
N PRO A 93 -6.69 10.10 2.40
CA PRO A 93 -6.96 10.48 3.80
C PRO A 93 -7.42 11.94 4.00
N TYR A 94 -7.47 12.70 2.92
CA TYR A 94 -7.86 14.10 2.85
C TYR A 94 -9.32 14.31 2.42
N ALA A 95 -10.00 13.29 1.88
CA ALA A 95 -11.40 13.38 1.47
C ALA A 95 -12.29 12.80 2.59
N PHE A 96 -12.83 13.68 3.44
CA PHE A 96 -13.93 13.31 4.34
C PHE A 96 -15.12 12.92 3.48
N ASN A 97 -15.56 11.65 3.53
CA ASN A 97 -16.72 11.04 2.85
C ASN A 97 -17.58 12.03 2.04
N TYR A 98 -16.99 12.53 0.95
CA TYR A 98 -17.54 13.64 0.19
C TYR A 98 -18.43 13.00 -0.86
N TYR A 99 -19.68 12.75 -0.49
CA TYR A 99 -20.72 12.68 -1.50
C TYR A 99 -21.09 14.12 -1.80
N ASN A 100 -20.93 14.52 -3.05
CA ASN A 100 -21.25 15.84 -3.54
C ASN A 100 -22.61 16.31 -2.99
N GLU A 101 -22.61 17.42 -2.26
CA GLU A 101 -23.83 18.13 -1.87
C GLU A 101 -24.52 18.78 -3.09
N GLU A 102 -23.95 18.63 -4.29
CA GLU A 102 -24.56 19.11 -5.53
C GLU A 102 -25.52 18.05 -6.13
N PRO A 103 -26.74 18.44 -6.54
CA PRO A 103 -27.69 17.56 -7.22
C PRO A 103 -27.08 16.88 -8.45
N PRO A 104 -27.41 15.61 -8.75
CA PRO A 104 -28.52 14.83 -8.17
C PRO A 104 -28.15 14.02 -6.91
N TYR A 105 -26.90 14.11 -6.43
CA TYR A 105 -26.38 13.24 -5.36
C TYR A 105 -26.84 13.64 -3.95
N ASN A 106 -27.52 14.79 -3.83
CA ASN A 106 -28.00 15.39 -2.59
C ASN A 106 -29.25 14.70 -1.97
N THR A 107 -29.72 13.59 -2.55
CA THR A 107 -30.91 12.86 -2.10
C THR A 107 -30.59 11.61 -1.28
N VAL A 108 -29.33 11.19 -1.23
CA VAL A 108 -28.91 9.98 -0.52
C VAL A 108 -28.22 10.40 0.77
N GLU A 109 -28.82 10.03 1.91
CA GLU A 109 -28.22 10.16 3.23
C GLU A 109 -26.80 9.57 3.19
N VAL A 110 -25.77 10.42 3.32
CA VAL A 110 -24.39 10.01 3.12
C VAL A 110 -24.05 8.92 4.13
N PRO A 111 -23.89 7.64 3.72
CA PRO A 111 -23.89 6.51 4.65
C PRO A 111 -22.64 6.46 5.55
N PHE A 112 -21.73 7.43 5.38
CA PHE A 112 -20.47 7.53 6.09
C PHE A 112 -20.22 8.93 6.66
N LYS A 113 -21.24 9.79 6.81
CA LYS A 113 -21.06 11.09 7.45
C LYS A 113 -20.68 10.86 8.91
N LEU A 114 -19.40 11.10 9.25
CA LEU A 114 -18.93 11.04 10.63
C LEU A 114 -19.60 12.18 11.42
N ALA A 115 -19.88 11.94 12.71
CA ALA A 115 -20.36 12.99 13.59
C ALA A 115 -19.34 14.14 13.62
N GLU A 116 -19.82 15.35 13.33
CA GLU A 116 -19.00 16.55 13.41
C GLU A 116 -18.79 16.90 14.88
N VAL A 117 -17.54 17.18 15.26
CA VAL A 117 -17.19 17.58 16.63
C VAL A 117 -16.52 18.93 16.50
N THR A 118 -17.14 19.97 17.04
CA THR A 118 -16.59 21.33 16.91
C THR A 118 -15.25 21.43 17.64
N GLN A 119 -14.17 21.31 16.87
CA GLN A 119 -12.81 21.58 17.33
C GLN A 119 -12.42 22.95 16.80
N THR A 120 -12.08 23.87 17.71
CA THR A 120 -11.66 25.23 17.35
C THR A 120 -10.34 25.58 18.05
N SER A 121 -9.49 26.27 17.33
CA SER A 121 -8.13 26.65 17.66
C SER A 121 -7.89 28.03 17.07
N LYS A 122 -8.00 29.05 17.92
CA LYS A 122 -7.72 30.44 17.51
C LYS A 122 -6.33 30.57 16.88
N LEU A 123 -5.37 29.78 17.34
CA LEU A 123 -4.03 29.75 16.76
C LEU A 123 -4.07 29.32 15.29
N PHE A 124 -4.72 28.20 14.96
CA PHE A 124 -4.78 27.74 13.56
C PHE A 124 -5.55 28.72 12.69
N THR A 125 -6.71 29.18 13.17
CA THR A 125 -7.50 30.18 12.47
C THR A 125 -6.68 31.44 12.14
N GLU A 126 -5.91 31.99 13.09
CA GLU A 126 -5.11 33.20 12.86
C GLU A 126 -3.84 32.95 12.04
N VAL A 127 -3.11 31.86 12.29
CA VAL A 127 -1.87 31.53 11.55
C VAL A 127 -2.19 31.27 10.08
N PHE A 128 -3.24 30.51 9.80
CA PHE A 128 -3.59 30.13 8.43
C PHE A 128 -4.49 31.13 7.71
N ARG A 129 -4.95 32.19 8.39
CA ARG A 129 -5.59 33.35 7.73
C ARG A 129 -4.61 34.04 6.77
N ALA A 130 -3.32 34.05 7.11
CA ALA A 130 -2.27 34.57 6.23
C ALA A 130 -2.01 33.57 5.08
N ARG A 131 -2.55 33.85 3.89
CA ARG A 131 -2.42 32.96 2.73
C ARG A 131 -0.98 32.53 2.42
N PRO A 132 0.04 33.41 2.44
CA PRO A 132 1.43 33.00 2.19
C PRO A 132 1.95 31.98 3.21
N VAL A 133 1.51 32.07 4.48
CA VAL A 133 1.90 31.13 5.54
C VAL A 133 1.25 29.78 5.28
N LEU A 134 -0.05 29.77 4.97
CA LEU A 134 -0.77 28.56 4.59
C LEU A 134 -0.15 27.85 3.39
N GLU A 135 0.14 28.58 2.32
CA GLU A 135 0.73 28.02 1.09
C GLU A 135 2.11 27.45 1.35
N THR A 136 2.92 28.13 2.17
CA THR A 136 4.26 27.68 2.55
C THR A 136 4.21 26.39 3.38
N ILE A 137 3.37 26.37 4.43
CA ILE A 137 3.20 25.19 5.29
C ILE A 137 2.63 24.02 4.49
N ALA A 138 1.63 24.27 3.64
CA ALA A 138 1.05 23.25 2.77
C ALA A 138 2.10 22.67 1.80
N GLY A 139 2.97 23.52 1.22
CA GLY A 139 4.08 23.08 0.38
C GLY A 139 4.99 22.09 1.09
N TYR A 140 5.38 22.36 2.35
CA TYR A 140 6.18 21.43 3.15
C TYR A 140 5.43 20.16 3.54
N LEU A 141 4.18 20.28 3.98
CA LEU A 141 3.39 19.13 4.41
C LEU A 141 3.11 18.15 3.27
N PHE A 142 2.87 18.65 2.05
CA PHE A 142 2.50 17.84 0.89
C PHE A 142 3.68 17.40 0.04
N GLN A 143 4.92 17.71 0.45
CA GLN A 143 6.12 17.05 -0.06
C GLN A 143 6.10 15.55 0.26
N TYR A 144 5.55 15.18 1.42
CA TYR A 144 5.41 13.78 1.85
C TYR A 144 3.98 13.45 2.27
N HIS A 145 3.43 12.35 1.75
CA HIS A 145 2.08 11.90 2.09
C HIS A 145 1.89 11.69 3.59
N SER A 146 2.91 11.12 4.26
CA SER A 146 2.83 10.77 5.68
C SER A 146 2.56 11.99 6.57
N MET A 147 3.30 13.07 6.33
CA MET A 147 3.20 14.30 7.10
C MET A 147 1.87 14.99 6.87
N SER A 148 1.46 15.10 5.60
CA SER A 148 0.19 15.72 5.25
C SER A 148 -1.00 14.95 5.84
N TRP A 149 -1.06 13.61 5.76
CA TRP A 149 -2.20 12.88 6.33
C TRP A 149 -2.21 12.93 7.85
N GLN A 150 -1.03 12.84 8.50
CA GLN A 150 -0.93 12.96 9.95
C GLN A 150 -1.41 14.33 10.41
N PHE A 151 -0.98 15.40 9.74
CA PHE A 151 -1.45 16.76 10.01
C PHE A 151 -2.98 16.86 9.86
N PHE A 152 -3.52 16.33 8.77
CA PHE A 152 -4.96 16.31 8.50
C PHE A 152 -5.74 15.54 9.58
N ALA A 153 -5.16 14.48 10.13
CA ALA A 153 -5.74 13.64 11.18
C ALA A 153 -5.58 14.22 12.60
N THR A 154 -4.79 15.27 12.80
CA THR A 154 -4.59 15.85 14.15
C THR A 154 -5.88 16.40 14.74
N CYS A 155 -6.67 17.13 13.95
CA CYS A 155 -7.95 17.70 14.34
C CYS A 155 -8.77 18.14 13.11
N GLN A 156 -10.09 18.32 13.30
CA GLN A 156 -11.01 18.75 12.23
C GLN A 156 -10.65 20.12 11.65
N GLU A 157 -10.12 21.05 12.45
CA GLU A 157 -9.72 22.37 11.95
C GLU A 157 -8.48 22.32 11.07
N ALA A 158 -7.48 21.49 11.41
CA ALA A 158 -6.34 21.24 10.54
C ALA A 158 -6.79 20.66 9.19
N GLY A 159 -7.70 19.68 9.23
CA GLY A 159 -8.34 19.13 8.04
C GLY A 159 -9.06 20.19 7.19
N ARG A 160 -9.93 21.02 7.80
CA ARG A 160 -10.64 22.10 7.10
C ARG A 160 -9.71 23.13 6.49
N THR A 161 -8.67 23.51 7.22
CA THR A 161 -7.68 24.48 6.75
C THR A 161 -6.96 23.94 5.52
N MET A 162 -6.48 22.70 5.57
CA MET A 162 -5.82 22.07 4.42
C MET A 162 -6.79 21.86 3.25
N ALA A 163 -8.06 21.53 3.51
CA ALA A 163 -9.06 21.39 2.45
C ALA A 163 -9.20 22.64 1.57
N GLN A 164 -8.88 23.84 2.06
CA GLN A 164 -8.91 25.09 1.28
C GLN A 164 -7.81 25.22 0.22
N VAL A 165 -6.76 24.39 0.29
CA VAL A 165 -5.66 24.37 -0.68
C VAL A 165 -5.63 23.12 -1.54
N LEU A 166 -6.49 22.14 -1.22
CA LEU A 166 -6.63 20.88 -1.92
C LEU A 166 -7.67 20.97 -3.03
N GLY A 167 -7.33 20.42 -4.20
CA GLY A 167 -8.26 20.11 -5.26
C GLY A 167 -8.35 18.61 -5.43
N PHE A 168 -9.55 18.06 -5.28
CA PHE A 168 -9.78 16.64 -5.51
C PHE A 168 -10.26 16.38 -6.92
N TRP A 169 -9.56 15.48 -7.59
CA TRP A 169 -9.90 14.95 -8.89
C TRP A 169 -10.34 13.50 -8.70
N ASP A 170 -11.59 13.23 -9.05
CA ASP A 170 -12.21 11.92 -8.90
C ASP A 170 -12.13 11.12 -10.19
N VAL A 171 -11.25 10.12 -10.20
CA VAL A 171 -11.10 9.22 -11.35
C VAL A 171 -12.25 8.23 -11.48
N ASN A 172 -13.13 8.08 -10.48
CA ASN A 172 -14.32 7.23 -10.60
C ASN A 172 -15.51 7.99 -11.19
N GLY A 173 -15.72 9.23 -10.76
CA GLY A 173 -16.79 10.11 -11.22
C GLY A 173 -16.46 10.93 -12.48
N ASN A 174 -15.29 10.72 -13.09
CA ASN A 174 -14.81 11.47 -14.26
C ASN A 174 -14.79 13.00 -14.02
N PHE A 175 -14.41 13.42 -12.81
CA PHE A 175 -14.44 14.83 -12.40
C PHE A 175 -13.01 15.32 -12.12
N PHE A 176 -12.53 16.27 -12.92
CA PHE A 176 -11.16 16.79 -12.81
C PHE A 176 -11.16 18.31 -12.62
N GLY A 177 -12.09 18.81 -11.81
CA GLY A 177 -12.22 20.24 -11.52
C GLY A 177 -12.60 21.07 -12.75
N HIS A 178 -13.48 20.51 -13.60
CA HIS A 178 -13.91 21.06 -14.88
C HIS A 178 -12.80 21.21 -15.92
N CYS A 179 -11.61 20.65 -15.68
CA CYS A 179 -10.48 20.68 -16.62
C CYS A 179 -10.71 19.78 -17.85
N GLU A 180 -11.67 18.87 -17.74
CA GLU A 180 -12.19 17.98 -18.77
C GLU A 180 -13.25 18.64 -19.67
N GLU A 181 -13.83 19.76 -19.23
CA GLU A 181 -14.93 20.44 -19.92
C GLU A 181 -14.41 21.64 -20.74
N PRO A 182 -15.06 21.99 -21.87
CA PRO A 182 -14.77 23.25 -22.54
C PRO A 182 -15.16 24.44 -21.64
N PRO A 183 -14.46 25.58 -21.73
CA PRO A 183 -14.81 26.78 -20.95
C PRO A 183 -16.28 27.15 -21.15
N THR A 184 -17.06 27.26 -20.07
CA THR A 184 -18.48 27.59 -20.15
C THR A 184 -18.73 29.04 -19.73
N ALA A 185 -19.76 29.68 -20.27
CA ALA A 185 -20.18 31.03 -19.86
C ALA A 185 -20.95 31.03 -18.51
N LYS A 186 -20.99 29.91 -17.77
CA LYS A 186 -21.83 29.72 -16.58
C LYS A 186 -21.27 30.35 -15.30
N GLY A 187 -20.10 31.00 -15.39
CA GLY A 187 -19.51 31.77 -14.29
C GLY A 187 -18.41 31.03 -13.53
N PRO A 188 -17.75 31.72 -12.57
CA PRO A 188 -16.45 31.32 -12.01
C PRO A 188 -16.44 30.01 -11.20
N HIS A 189 -17.61 29.50 -10.80
CA HIS A 189 -17.73 28.23 -10.10
C HIS A 189 -17.72 27.02 -11.04
N HIS A 190 -17.97 27.23 -12.33
CA HIS A 190 -17.94 26.21 -13.38
C HIS A 190 -16.71 26.35 -14.29
N ASP A 191 -15.80 27.27 -13.96
CA ASP A 191 -14.55 27.43 -14.68
C ASP A 191 -13.55 26.36 -14.24
N ALA A 192 -12.84 25.84 -15.22
CA ALA A 192 -11.77 24.88 -15.03
C ALA A 192 -10.68 25.43 -14.11
N ARG A 193 -10.35 24.68 -13.06
CA ARG A 193 -9.41 25.13 -12.01
C ARG A 193 -8.50 24.03 -11.51
N VAL A 194 -7.25 24.42 -11.26
CA VAL A 194 -6.24 23.61 -10.57
C VAL A 194 -5.95 24.25 -9.21
N SER A 195 -5.99 23.44 -8.16
CA SER A 195 -5.68 23.88 -6.80
C SER A 195 -4.17 23.88 -6.56
N LEU A 196 -3.72 24.47 -5.44
CA LEU A 196 -2.31 24.46 -5.06
C LEU A 196 -1.76 23.03 -4.98
N ILE A 197 -2.57 22.12 -4.45
CA ILE A 197 -2.28 20.70 -4.36
C ILE A 197 -3.44 19.93 -5.00
N THR A 198 -3.15 19.20 -6.06
CA THR A 198 -4.12 18.35 -6.76
C THR A 198 -3.97 16.90 -6.30
N ILE A 199 -5.01 16.34 -5.72
CA ILE A 199 -5.09 14.93 -5.33
C ILE A 199 -6.00 14.22 -6.33
N VAL A 200 -5.42 13.30 -7.09
CA VAL A 200 -6.15 12.42 -8.01
C VAL A 200 -6.37 11.08 -7.32
N ALA A 201 -7.62 10.75 -7.05
CA ALA A 201 -7.96 9.52 -6.35
C ALA A 201 -9.33 8.99 -6.81
N PRO A 202 -9.58 7.67 -6.74
CA PRO A 202 -10.92 7.15 -6.88
C PRO A 202 -11.74 7.50 -5.64
N VAL A 203 -12.81 8.27 -5.81
CA VAL A 203 -13.80 8.54 -4.76
C VAL A 203 -14.84 7.42 -4.75
N ARG A 204 -15.52 7.25 -3.61
CA ARG A 204 -16.55 6.21 -3.44
C ARG A 204 -17.68 6.41 -4.43
N ARG A 205 -18.08 5.32 -5.06
CA ARG A 205 -19.26 5.23 -5.90
C ARG A 205 -20.42 4.63 -5.13
N PRO A 206 -21.67 5.04 -5.42
CA PRO A 206 -22.84 4.51 -4.74
C PRO A 206 -23.04 3.02 -5.04
N GLU A 207 -22.63 2.59 -6.23
CA GLU A 207 -22.83 1.22 -6.69
C GLU A 207 -21.57 0.70 -7.39
N GLY A 208 -21.10 -0.47 -6.94
CA GLY A 208 -20.09 -1.28 -7.62
C GLY A 208 -18.71 -0.66 -7.79
N THR A 209 -17.81 -1.43 -8.39
CA THR A 209 -16.55 -0.92 -8.94
C THR A 209 -16.79 -0.40 -10.34
N ALA A 210 -16.05 0.64 -10.75
CA ALA A 210 -16.07 1.10 -12.13
C ALA A 210 -15.80 -0.05 -13.11
N SER A 211 -16.54 -0.09 -14.21
CA SER A 211 -16.28 -1.08 -15.25
C SER A 211 -14.90 -0.85 -15.87
N TYR A 212 -14.33 -1.87 -16.50
CA TYR A 212 -13.04 -1.72 -17.18
C TYR A 212 -13.06 -0.60 -18.23
N VAL A 213 -14.14 -0.54 -19.04
CA VAL A 213 -14.33 0.48 -20.08
C VAL A 213 -14.34 1.88 -19.48
N GLU A 214 -15.12 2.07 -18.43
CA GLU A 214 -15.23 3.35 -17.73
C GLU A 214 -13.90 3.79 -17.09
N GLN A 215 -13.14 2.86 -16.50
CA GLN A 215 -11.81 3.18 -15.98
C GLN A 215 -10.84 3.65 -17.09
N ILE A 216 -10.96 3.10 -18.31
CA ILE A 216 -10.18 3.53 -19.48
C ILE A 216 -10.64 4.90 -20.00
N GLU A 217 -11.94 5.17 -19.98
CA GLU A 217 -12.47 6.50 -20.33
C GLU A 217 -12.00 7.55 -19.32
N ASN A 218 -12.06 7.22 -18.02
CA ASN A 218 -11.66 8.13 -16.95
C ASN A 218 -10.16 8.42 -16.96
N ILE A 219 -9.29 7.44 -17.25
CA ILE A 219 -7.85 7.69 -17.38
C ILE A 219 -7.55 8.59 -18.60
N HIS A 220 -8.31 8.44 -19.69
CA HIS A 220 -8.18 9.31 -20.87
C HIS A 220 -8.58 10.76 -20.53
N SER A 221 -9.71 10.96 -19.87
CA SER A 221 -10.15 12.27 -19.39
C SER A 221 -9.17 12.89 -18.39
N LEU A 222 -8.60 12.09 -17.47
CA LEU A 222 -7.53 12.55 -16.58
C LEU A 222 -6.34 13.07 -17.39
N CYS A 223 -5.90 12.34 -18.41
CA CYS A 223 -4.76 12.74 -19.24
C CYS A 223 -5.03 14.08 -19.96
N LEU A 224 -6.24 14.28 -20.51
CA LEU A 224 -6.64 15.54 -21.12
C LEU A 224 -6.65 16.69 -20.10
N SER A 225 -7.23 16.45 -18.92
CA SER A 225 -7.32 17.44 -17.84
C SER A 225 -5.95 17.88 -17.35
N VAL A 226 -5.06 16.90 -17.13
CA VAL A 226 -3.64 17.16 -16.81
C VAL A 226 -2.98 17.97 -17.92
N TYR A 227 -3.16 17.58 -19.18
CA TYR A 227 -2.51 18.24 -20.31
C TYR A 227 -2.97 19.69 -20.46
N ASN A 228 -4.28 19.95 -20.38
CA ASN A 228 -4.88 21.28 -20.50
C ASN A 228 -4.34 22.27 -19.45
N PHE A 229 -4.01 21.78 -18.26
CA PHE A 229 -3.57 22.62 -17.13
C PHE A 229 -2.13 22.36 -16.70
N ALA A 230 -1.33 21.69 -17.52
CA ALA A 230 0.01 21.25 -17.14
C ALA A 230 0.90 22.42 -16.64
N GLU A 231 0.80 23.59 -17.28
CA GLU A 231 1.55 24.80 -16.91
C GLU A 231 1.17 25.42 -15.55
N ASN A 232 0.07 24.96 -14.93
CA ASN A 232 -0.45 25.46 -13.66
C ASN A 232 -0.31 24.43 -12.52
N ILE A 233 -0.02 23.17 -12.83
CA ILE A 233 0.15 22.12 -11.83
C ILE A 233 1.54 22.24 -11.18
N ARG A 234 1.55 22.51 -9.87
CA ARG A 234 2.77 22.51 -9.05
C ARG A 234 2.89 21.28 -8.17
N ASN A 235 1.78 20.78 -7.65
CA ASN A 235 1.75 19.62 -6.77
C ASN A 235 0.66 18.68 -7.24
N ILE A 236 1.01 17.47 -7.64
CA ILE A 236 0.04 16.45 -8.03
C ILE A 236 0.34 15.12 -7.35
N GLN A 237 -0.71 14.49 -6.81
CA GLN A 237 -0.61 13.24 -6.09
C GLN A 237 -1.61 12.23 -6.65
N PHE A 238 -1.11 11.12 -7.18
CA PHE A 238 -1.91 10.04 -7.71
C PHE A 238 -2.07 8.94 -6.66
N HIS A 239 -3.30 8.71 -6.20
CA HIS A 239 -3.62 7.71 -5.19
C HIS A 239 -4.50 6.62 -5.81
N ARG A 240 -3.97 5.40 -5.94
CA ARG A 240 -4.73 4.22 -6.42
C ARG A 240 -5.44 4.44 -7.77
N VAL A 241 -4.84 5.25 -8.64
CA VAL A 241 -5.38 5.54 -9.97
C VAL A 241 -5.27 4.28 -10.84
N PRO A 242 -6.39 3.69 -11.31
CA PRO A 242 -6.38 2.53 -12.19
C PRO A 242 -5.73 2.87 -13.53
N PHE A 243 -5.07 1.89 -14.17
CA PHE A 243 -4.40 2.04 -15.47
C PHE A 243 -3.32 3.13 -15.62
N LEU A 244 -3.05 3.92 -14.57
CA LEU A 244 -1.92 4.86 -14.58
C LEU A 244 -0.62 4.06 -14.66
N SER A 245 0.18 4.37 -15.68
CA SER A 245 1.48 3.73 -15.94
C SER A 245 2.57 4.79 -16.09
N THR A 246 3.83 4.38 -15.95
CA THR A 246 4.98 5.26 -16.21
C THR A 246 5.05 5.74 -17.65
N ARG A 247 4.50 4.99 -18.61
CA ARG A 247 4.39 5.41 -20.01
C ARG A 247 3.48 6.63 -20.16
N LEU A 248 2.34 6.65 -19.47
CA LEU A 248 1.45 7.82 -19.44
C LEU A 248 2.12 8.99 -18.72
N LEU A 249 2.74 8.73 -17.56
CA LEU A 249 3.46 9.78 -16.82
C LEU A 249 4.60 10.39 -17.64
N ALA A 250 5.31 9.61 -18.45
CA ALA A 250 6.34 10.11 -19.35
C ALA A 250 5.82 11.06 -20.43
N LEU A 251 4.52 11.04 -20.73
CA LEU A 251 3.89 12.00 -21.65
C LEU A 251 3.38 13.24 -20.91
N LEU A 252 2.90 13.08 -19.68
CA LEU A 252 2.26 14.14 -18.90
C LEU A 252 3.26 15.02 -18.12
N ILE A 253 4.16 14.40 -17.37
CA ILE A 253 5.07 15.08 -16.43
C ILE A 253 6.04 16.07 -17.12
N PRO A 254 6.57 15.79 -18.32
CA PRO A 254 7.35 16.78 -19.07
C PRO A 254 6.60 18.09 -19.35
N LYS A 255 5.27 18.02 -19.57
CA LYS A 255 4.44 19.21 -19.84
C LYS A 255 4.19 20.05 -18.60
N MET A 256 4.34 19.51 -17.39
CA MET A 256 4.18 20.23 -16.14
C MET A 256 5.48 20.97 -15.75
N ARG A 257 5.78 22.09 -16.42
CA ARG A 257 7.06 22.80 -16.23
C ARG A 257 7.27 23.39 -14.83
N LYS A 258 6.17 23.66 -14.13
CA LYS A 258 6.16 24.22 -12.76
C LYS A 258 5.93 23.15 -11.68
N LEU A 259 6.02 21.86 -12.04
CA LEU A 259 5.89 20.78 -11.07
C LEU A 259 7.02 20.86 -10.03
N GLU A 260 6.63 20.84 -8.76
CA GLU A 260 7.49 20.89 -7.57
C GLU A 260 7.39 19.57 -6.81
N ASN A 261 6.18 19.01 -6.62
CA ASN A 261 5.98 17.75 -5.91
C ASN A 261 5.13 16.76 -6.72
N LEU A 262 5.66 15.55 -6.89
CA LEU A 262 4.96 14.41 -7.48
C LEU A 262 4.78 13.31 -6.44
N GLY A 263 3.53 12.99 -6.13
CA GLY A 263 3.18 11.85 -5.29
C GLY A 263 2.58 10.70 -6.11
N ILE A 264 3.03 9.47 -5.90
CA ILE A 264 2.44 8.28 -6.54
C ILE A 264 2.26 7.20 -5.48
N TYR A 265 1.02 6.81 -5.21
CA TYR A 265 0.68 5.95 -4.09
C TYR A 265 -0.23 4.81 -4.51
N LYS A 266 0.31 3.58 -4.52
CA LYS A 266 -0.45 2.34 -4.77
C LYS A 266 -1.24 2.35 -6.09
N CYS A 267 -0.71 2.98 -7.13
CA CYS A 267 -1.28 2.90 -8.48
C CYS A 267 -1.06 1.49 -9.05
N GLN A 268 -2.12 0.87 -9.57
CA GLN A 268 -2.15 -0.57 -9.84
C GLN A 268 -1.00 -1.07 -10.73
N LEU A 269 -0.60 -0.29 -11.74
CA LEU A 269 0.41 -0.67 -12.73
C LEU A 269 1.81 -0.09 -12.43
N ILE A 270 2.00 0.57 -11.29
CA ILE A 270 3.29 1.17 -10.92
C ILE A 270 3.87 0.44 -9.71
N HIS A 271 4.69 -0.58 -9.98
CA HIS A 271 5.40 -1.38 -8.97
C HIS A 271 6.84 -0.88 -8.73
N VAL A 272 7.58 -1.49 -7.81
CA VAL A 272 8.94 -1.04 -7.44
C VAL A 272 9.92 -0.99 -8.62
N GLY A 273 9.80 -1.92 -9.57
CA GLY A 273 10.62 -1.93 -10.79
C GLY A 273 10.46 -0.69 -11.69
N GLU A 274 9.39 0.08 -11.50
CA GLU A 274 9.14 1.33 -12.23
C GLU A 274 9.85 2.54 -11.60
N ALA A 275 10.44 2.41 -10.40
CA ALA A 275 11.07 3.52 -9.68
C ALA A 275 12.16 4.22 -10.48
N MET A 276 13.06 3.45 -11.12
CA MET A 276 14.12 4.01 -11.97
C MET A 276 13.52 4.84 -13.12
N ARG A 277 12.44 4.33 -13.73
CA ARG A 277 11.77 5.04 -14.81
C ARG A 277 11.11 6.33 -14.32
N LEU A 278 10.53 6.34 -13.12
CA LEU A 278 10.00 7.57 -12.51
C LEU A 278 11.09 8.62 -12.28
N LEU A 279 12.26 8.20 -11.77
CA LEU A 279 13.43 9.07 -11.57
C LEU A 279 13.97 9.67 -12.89
N GLU A 280 13.80 8.97 -14.02
CA GLU A 280 14.11 9.51 -15.35
C GLU A 280 13.04 10.51 -15.84
N ILE A 281 11.77 10.19 -15.63
CA ILE A 281 10.63 11.00 -16.09
C ILE A 281 10.64 12.40 -15.45
N ILE A 282 10.89 12.48 -14.14
CA ILE A 282 10.85 13.76 -13.42
C ILE A 282 11.96 14.73 -13.85
N ARG A 283 13.06 14.23 -14.42
CA ARG A 283 14.16 15.02 -14.98
C ARG A 283 13.96 15.39 -16.45
N SER A 284 13.03 14.73 -17.13
CA SER A 284 12.83 14.88 -18.58
C SER A 284 12.23 16.25 -18.92
N ASP A 285 12.74 16.88 -19.97
CA ASP A 285 12.24 18.17 -20.50
C ASP A 285 12.22 19.30 -19.45
N ARG A 286 13.22 19.30 -18.55
CA ARG A 286 13.44 20.34 -17.56
C ARG A 286 14.38 21.41 -18.08
N MET A 287 14.23 22.63 -17.55
CA MET A 287 15.17 23.72 -17.84
C MET A 287 16.54 23.37 -17.29
N LEU A 288 17.60 23.83 -17.97
CA LEU A 288 18.98 23.63 -17.52
C LEU A 288 19.16 24.17 -16.09
N GLY A 289 19.72 23.35 -15.20
CA GLY A 289 19.90 23.69 -13.78
C GLY A 289 18.64 23.49 -12.92
N LYS A 290 17.55 22.98 -13.49
CA LYS A 290 16.30 22.62 -12.80
C LYS A 290 15.91 21.16 -13.03
N GLU A 291 16.88 20.32 -13.39
CA GLU A 291 16.66 18.90 -13.66
C GLU A 291 16.11 18.18 -12.42
N ASP A 292 16.59 18.55 -11.23
CA ASP A 292 16.22 17.93 -9.95
C ASP A 292 15.22 18.81 -9.15
N GLN A 293 14.42 19.64 -9.85
CA GLN A 293 13.46 20.54 -9.19
C GLN A 293 12.24 19.83 -8.58
N VAL A 294 11.97 18.60 -9.00
CA VAL A 294 10.76 17.85 -8.64
C VAL A 294 11.07 16.88 -7.49
N SER A 295 10.45 17.09 -6.34
CA SER A 295 10.42 16.08 -5.27
C SER A 295 9.49 14.93 -5.67
N LEU A 296 9.90 13.69 -5.38
CA LEU A 296 9.13 12.49 -5.63
C LEU A 296 8.85 11.75 -4.33
N ASP A 297 7.58 11.56 -3.99
CA ASP A 297 7.16 10.67 -2.90
C ASP A 297 6.42 9.47 -3.51
N PHE A 298 7.03 8.29 -3.41
CA PHE A 298 6.61 7.10 -4.15
C PHE A 298 6.33 5.93 -3.23
N PHE A 299 5.07 5.48 -3.18
CA PHE A 299 4.68 4.22 -2.57
C PHE A 299 4.31 3.23 -3.69
N PRO A 300 5.20 2.29 -4.04
CA PRO A 300 4.92 1.29 -5.06
C PRO A 300 3.64 0.52 -4.76
N ASN A 301 2.99 -0.01 -5.81
CA ASN A 301 1.88 -0.91 -5.60
C ASN A 301 2.31 -2.07 -4.69
N TYR A 302 1.44 -2.39 -3.74
CA TYR A 302 1.67 -3.42 -2.74
C TYR A 302 0.42 -4.27 -2.64
N HIS A 303 0.60 -5.56 -2.83
CA HIS A 303 -0.48 -6.52 -2.67
C HIS A 303 -0.45 -7.05 -1.25
N VAL A 304 -1.57 -6.93 -0.53
CA VAL A 304 -1.69 -7.55 0.78
C VAL A 304 -2.09 -9.00 0.52
N GLY A 305 -1.16 -9.92 0.76
CA GLY A 305 -1.46 -11.36 0.68
C GLY A 305 -2.57 -11.80 1.65
N PRO A 306 -3.10 -13.02 1.51
CA PRO A 306 -4.14 -13.54 2.38
C PRO A 306 -3.69 -13.54 3.85
N LYS A 307 -4.62 -13.13 4.73
CA LYS A 307 -4.52 -13.30 6.19
C LYS A 307 -5.04 -14.69 6.57
N GLU A 308 -4.44 -15.78 6.07
CA GLU A 308 -4.91 -17.12 6.43
C GLU A 308 -4.11 -17.72 7.59
N SER A 309 -4.84 -18.50 8.38
CA SER A 309 -4.46 -19.08 9.67
C SER A 309 -3.12 -19.80 9.63
N LEU A 310 -2.35 -19.59 10.69
CA LEU A 310 -1.10 -20.25 11.08
C LEU A 310 -1.14 -21.78 10.87
N GLY A 311 -0.91 -22.24 9.65
CA GLY A 311 -0.38 -23.58 9.38
C GLY A 311 1.15 -23.52 9.44
N GLU A 312 1.80 -24.62 9.84
CA GLU A 312 3.27 -24.72 10.03
C GLU A 312 4.12 -24.36 8.80
N TYR A 313 3.50 -24.19 7.62
CA TYR A 313 4.20 -23.94 6.36
C TYR A 313 3.75 -22.65 5.63
N CYS A 314 2.97 -21.77 6.27
CA CYS A 314 2.48 -20.54 5.64
C CYS A 314 3.34 -19.32 6.04
N VAL A 315 3.89 -18.59 5.06
CA VAL A 315 4.90 -17.54 5.30
C VAL A 315 4.35 -16.10 5.37
N GLY A 316 3.03 -15.88 5.24
CA GLY A 316 2.44 -14.54 5.32
C GLY A 316 2.77 -13.61 4.12
N THR A 317 2.25 -12.38 4.16
CA THR A 317 1.84 -11.54 3.01
C THR A 317 2.89 -11.22 1.93
N TYR A 318 2.60 -11.62 0.69
CA TYR A 318 3.38 -11.35 -0.54
C TYR A 318 3.10 -9.94 -1.10
N GLY A 319 4.10 -9.06 -1.00
CA GLY A 319 3.95 -7.62 -1.21
C GLY A 319 4.20 -7.07 -2.61
N ALA A 320 4.74 -7.85 -3.56
CA ALA A 320 5.20 -7.34 -4.86
C ALA A 320 4.59 -8.05 -6.08
N SER A 321 4.26 -9.34 -6.00
CA SER A 321 3.54 -10.09 -7.04
C SER A 321 2.41 -10.93 -6.44
N TRP A 322 1.39 -11.22 -7.25
CA TRP A 322 0.35 -12.21 -6.94
C TRP A 322 0.77 -13.64 -7.28
N ASP A 323 1.71 -13.78 -8.21
CA ASP A 323 2.14 -15.09 -8.69
C ASP A 323 3.31 -15.63 -7.85
N ASN A 324 3.14 -16.87 -7.40
CA ASN A 324 4.21 -17.72 -6.90
C ASN A 324 5.02 -18.25 -8.09
N TRP A 325 5.73 -17.34 -8.77
CA TRP A 325 6.89 -17.76 -9.55
C TRP A 325 7.92 -18.27 -8.54
N ASN A 326 8.56 -19.41 -8.77
CA ASN A 326 9.60 -19.98 -7.88
C ASN A 326 10.86 -19.08 -7.73
N GLY A 327 10.75 -17.77 -8.01
CA GLY A 327 11.79 -16.78 -7.82
C GLY A 327 11.74 -16.19 -6.42
N ASP A 328 12.93 -15.94 -5.89
CA ASP A 328 13.09 -15.22 -4.63
C ASP A 328 12.73 -13.74 -4.83
N THR A 329 11.54 -13.38 -4.38
CA THR A 329 11.00 -12.03 -4.50
C THR A 329 11.77 -11.04 -3.60
N ASP A 330 12.36 -11.51 -2.50
CA ASP A 330 13.10 -10.69 -1.56
C ASP A 330 14.41 -10.24 -2.21
N ILE A 331 15.14 -11.20 -2.81
CA ILE A 331 16.34 -10.92 -3.61
C ILE A 331 16.03 -9.99 -4.78
N ALA A 332 14.94 -10.25 -5.52
CA ALA A 332 14.57 -9.42 -6.66
C ALA A 332 14.27 -7.97 -6.26
N ILE A 333 13.53 -7.76 -5.17
CA ILE A 333 13.24 -6.42 -4.63
C ILE A 333 14.54 -5.70 -4.28
N TRP A 334 15.42 -6.33 -3.50
CA TRP A 334 16.65 -5.68 -3.05
C TRP A 334 17.65 -5.43 -4.17
N ALA A 335 17.73 -6.33 -5.17
CA ALA A 335 18.51 -6.10 -6.38
C ALA A 335 18.03 -4.86 -7.17
N MET A 336 16.75 -4.51 -7.09
CA MET A 336 16.25 -3.25 -7.66
C MET A 336 16.58 -2.07 -6.74
N VAL A 337 16.35 -2.20 -5.43
CA VAL A 337 16.58 -1.13 -4.44
C VAL A 337 18.06 -0.67 -4.42
N THR A 338 19.01 -1.58 -4.59
CA THR A 338 20.46 -1.25 -4.70
C THR A 338 20.78 -0.31 -5.86
N ARG A 339 19.94 -0.27 -6.90
CA ARG A 339 20.08 0.65 -8.04
C ARG A 339 19.27 1.92 -7.84
N ILE A 340 18.07 1.79 -7.25
CA ILE A 340 17.13 2.90 -7.04
C ILE A 340 17.69 3.90 -6.02
N ILE A 341 18.14 3.45 -4.85
CA ILE A 341 18.56 4.33 -3.75
C ILE A 341 19.74 5.24 -4.16
N PRO A 342 20.84 4.73 -4.75
CA PRO A 342 21.94 5.60 -5.17
C PRO A 342 21.52 6.59 -6.26
N GLN A 343 20.61 6.19 -7.14
CA GLN A 343 20.09 7.09 -8.17
C GLN A 343 19.20 8.19 -7.59
N ALA A 344 18.36 7.88 -6.60
CA ALA A 344 17.54 8.86 -5.89
C ALA A 344 18.41 9.87 -5.12
N ARG A 345 19.42 9.39 -4.38
CA ARG A 345 20.40 10.25 -3.67
C ARG A 345 21.08 11.25 -4.62
N LYS A 346 21.50 10.80 -5.81
CA LYS A 346 22.11 11.67 -6.83
C LYS A 346 21.19 12.79 -7.31
N GLN A 347 19.88 12.60 -7.23
CA GLN A 347 18.86 13.58 -7.61
C GLN A 347 18.32 14.37 -6.41
N GLY A 348 18.88 14.17 -5.20
CA GLY A 348 18.39 14.83 -3.99
C GLY A 348 17.02 14.34 -3.52
N ILE A 349 16.59 13.14 -3.94
CA ILE A 349 15.30 12.54 -3.57
C ILE A 349 15.49 11.62 -2.37
N ASP A 350 14.71 11.88 -1.32
CA ASP A 350 14.71 11.07 -0.10
C ASP A 350 13.70 9.92 -0.22
N PHE A 351 14.23 8.70 -0.24
CA PHE A 351 13.46 7.45 -0.20
C PHE A 351 13.73 6.63 1.07
N GLU A 352 14.52 7.15 1.99
CA GLU A 352 15.13 6.38 3.09
C GLU A 352 14.62 6.81 4.45
N SER A 353 14.26 8.09 4.60
CA SER A 353 13.75 8.60 5.86
C SER A 353 12.39 7.96 6.22
N PRO A 354 12.11 7.70 7.51
CA PRO A 354 10.88 7.02 7.96
C PRO A 354 9.55 7.65 7.52
N HIS A 355 9.56 8.94 7.21
CA HIS A 355 8.38 9.67 6.77
C HIS A 355 8.13 9.54 5.25
N THR A 356 9.09 9.05 4.47
CA THR A 356 8.91 8.90 3.02
C THR A 356 8.04 7.68 2.73
N ALA A 357 7.25 7.74 1.67
CA ALA A 357 6.36 6.65 1.32
C ALA A 357 7.13 5.43 0.80
N PHE A 358 8.29 5.63 0.18
CA PHE A 358 9.15 4.54 -0.26
C PHE A 358 9.74 3.77 0.93
N ARG A 359 10.23 4.48 1.95
CA ARG A 359 10.69 3.84 3.20
C ARG A 359 9.58 3.05 3.88
N GLN A 360 8.39 3.63 4.00
CA GLN A 360 7.23 2.93 4.57
C GLN A 360 6.80 1.71 3.75
N TRP A 361 7.07 1.70 2.44
CA TRP A 361 6.89 0.52 1.61
C TRP A 361 7.97 -0.53 1.87
N LEU A 362 9.24 -0.13 2.01
CA LEU A 362 10.34 -1.02 2.39
C LEU A 362 10.09 -1.69 3.75
N ASP A 363 9.58 -0.95 4.73
CA ASP A 363 9.25 -1.48 6.06
C ASP A 363 8.09 -2.51 6.03
N LYS A 364 7.29 -2.50 4.95
CA LYS A 364 6.23 -3.49 4.68
C LYS A 364 6.69 -4.61 3.75
N SER A 365 7.87 -4.47 3.16
CA SER A 365 8.48 -5.47 2.31
C SER A 365 8.91 -6.68 3.15
N PRO A 366 9.19 -7.82 2.51
CA PRO A 366 9.53 -9.05 3.22
C PRO A 366 10.86 -9.00 4.01
N CYS A 367 11.71 -7.99 3.82
CA CYS A 367 12.96 -7.85 4.58
C CYS A 367 12.77 -7.14 5.93
N TRP A 368 13.45 -7.62 6.95
CA TRP A 368 13.25 -7.18 8.35
C TRP A 368 14.29 -6.15 8.83
N ARG A 369 15.38 -5.96 8.08
CA ARG A 369 16.56 -5.18 8.46
C ARG A 369 16.79 -4.02 7.50
N VAL A 370 15.75 -3.22 7.29
CA VAL A 370 15.74 -2.16 6.26
C VAL A 370 16.87 -1.16 6.52
N ASP A 371 17.08 -0.74 7.77
CA ASP A 371 18.16 0.21 8.11
C ASP A 371 19.54 -0.37 7.81
N GLU A 372 19.82 -1.61 8.24
CA GLU A 372 21.13 -2.22 7.96
C GLU A 372 21.35 -2.49 6.48
N MET A 373 20.28 -2.79 5.73
CA MET A 373 20.32 -2.93 4.29
C MET A 373 20.63 -1.62 3.58
N LEU A 374 20.01 -0.51 4.00
CA LEU A 374 20.27 0.82 3.43
C LEU A 374 21.70 1.29 3.76
N GLU A 375 22.20 0.99 4.96
CA GLU A 375 23.59 1.22 5.33
C GLU A 375 24.54 0.39 4.46
N ALA A 376 24.25 -0.90 4.28
CA ALA A 376 25.02 -1.79 3.42
C ALA A 376 25.04 -1.33 1.95
N ILE A 377 23.92 -0.83 1.41
CA ILE A 377 23.88 -0.20 0.07
C ILE A 377 24.82 1.00 0.03
N SER A 378 24.79 1.84 1.07
CA SER A 378 25.67 3.01 1.17
C SER A 378 27.14 2.60 1.13
N GLN A 379 27.52 1.62 1.95
CA GLN A 379 28.89 1.10 2.01
C GLN A 379 29.28 0.44 0.68
N PHE A 380 28.45 -0.43 0.13
CA PHE A 380 28.69 -1.09 -1.16
C PHE A 380 28.90 -0.11 -2.32
N THR A 381 28.23 1.04 -2.31
CA THR A 381 28.35 2.05 -3.37
C THR A 381 29.56 2.97 -3.22
N THR A 382 30.15 3.04 -2.02
CA THR A 382 31.24 3.97 -1.68
C THR A 382 32.57 3.28 -1.47
N ASP A 383 32.56 2.04 -1.00
CA ASP A 383 33.72 1.23 -0.69
C ASP A 383 33.91 0.11 -1.73
N PRO A 384 34.94 0.18 -2.60
CA PRO A 384 35.22 -0.85 -3.58
C PRO A 384 35.70 -2.17 -2.96
N GLU A 385 36.10 -2.18 -1.68
CA GLU A 385 36.50 -3.39 -0.95
C GLU A 385 35.34 -4.03 -0.17
N TYR A 386 34.13 -3.46 -0.25
CA TYR A 386 32.98 -4.00 0.44
C TYR A 386 32.67 -5.42 -0.03
N ASP A 387 32.69 -6.38 0.91
CA ASP A 387 32.43 -7.78 0.64
C ASP A 387 30.98 -8.03 0.18
N PRO A 388 30.75 -8.41 -1.09
CA PRO A 388 29.41 -8.68 -1.60
C PRO A 388 28.70 -9.83 -0.87
N ALA A 389 29.45 -10.74 -0.24
CA ALA A 389 28.88 -11.84 0.54
C ALA A 389 28.13 -11.33 1.79
N LYS A 390 28.58 -10.23 2.41
CA LYS A 390 27.86 -9.59 3.53
C LYS A 390 26.52 -9.03 3.09
N PHE A 391 26.48 -8.39 1.92
CA PHE A 391 25.23 -7.89 1.34
C PHE A 391 24.28 -9.04 1.01
N ALA A 392 24.77 -10.07 0.33
CA ALA A 392 23.98 -11.26 0.01
C ALA A 392 23.42 -11.94 1.26
N ALA A 393 24.21 -12.06 2.33
CA ALA A 393 23.78 -12.65 3.60
C ALA A 393 22.69 -11.83 4.32
N LEU A 394 22.70 -10.49 4.17
CA LEU A 394 21.64 -9.64 4.74
C LEU A 394 20.32 -9.80 3.98
N VAL A 395 20.37 -9.92 2.64
CA VAL A 395 19.21 -10.18 1.80
C VAL A 395 18.65 -11.57 2.09
N ASP A 396 19.53 -12.57 2.19
CA ASP A 396 19.19 -13.99 2.31
C ASP A 396 18.97 -14.44 3.77
N CYS A 397 18.59 -13.51 4.66
CA CYS A 397 18.45 -13.76 6.10
C CYS A 397 17.40 -14.83 6.50
N ARG A 398 16.66 -15.37 5.52
CA ARG A 398 15.66 -16.42 5.68
C ARG A 398 16.16 -17.81 5.28
N ASN A 399 17.27 -17.91 4.56
CA ASN A 399 17.77 -19.18 4.05
C ASN A 399 18.50 -19.98 5.14
N PRO A 400 18.00 -21.18 5.50
CA PRO A 400 18.60 -22.02 6.53
C PRO A 400 19.99 -22.55 6.14
N ASP A 401 20.28 -22.68 4.85
CA ASP A 401 21.49 -23.34 4.32
C ASP A 401 22.72 -22.41 4.29
N HIS A 402 22.54 -21.10 4.46
CA HIS A 402 23.61 -20.11 4.36
C HIS A 402 24.41 -19.90 5.66
N TYR A 403 24.28 -20.80 6.65
CA TYR A 403 25.05 -20.80 7.92
C TYR A 403 25.24 -19.42 8.54
N GLY A 404 24.17 -18.62 8.53
CA GLY A 404 24.12 -17.40 9.31
C GLY A 404 24.17 -17.78 10.78
N ASN A 405 25.35 -17.70 11.39
CA ASN A 405 25.51 -17.54 12.84
C ASN A 405 25.03 -16.13 13.26
N VAL A 406 23.90 -15.70 12.67
CA VAL A 406 23.16 -14.50 13.05
C VAL A 406 22.25 -14.97 14.17
N THR A 407 22.51 -14.47 15.38
CA THR A 407 21.58 -14.58 16.49
C THR A 407 20.23 -14.09 15.98
N LYS A 408 19.27 -15.02 15.81
CA LYS A 408 17.88 -14.65 15.55
C LYS A 408 17.49 -13.65 16.63
N TYR A 409 16.93 -12.51 16.24
CA TYR A 409 16.55 -11.49 17.22
C TYR A 409 15.49 -12.10 18.16
N THR A 410 15.90 -12.43 19.38
CA THR A 410 15.03 -12.95 20.46
C THR A 410 14.37 -11.84 21.27
N GLY A 411 14.58 -10.58 20.88
CA GLY A 411 13.93 -9.44 21.51
C GLY A 411 12.42 -9.52 21.29
N LYS A 412 11.66 -9.65 22.38
CA LYS A 412 10.20 -9.57 22.37
C LYS A 412 9.77 -8.20 21.84
N ILE A 413 9.42 -8.13 20.57
CA ILE A 413 8.67 -7.01 20.00
C ILE A 413 7.22 -7.23 20.45
N THR A 414 6.74 -6.42 21.39
CA THR A 414 5.46 -6.57 22.11
C THR A 414 4.20 -6.59 21.25
N HIS A 415 4.32 -6.37 19.94
CA HIS A 415 3.22 -6.28 18.99
C HIS A 415 3.37 -7.17 17.74
N ARG A 416 4.29 -8.16 17.74
CA ARG A 416 4.35 -9.17 16.68
C ARG A 416 3.88 -10.53 17.20
N PRO A 417 3.10 -11.31 16.42
CA PRO A 417 2.53 -12.60 16.82
C PRO A 417 3.57 -13.74 16.83
N GLN A 418 4.84 -13.45 17.07
CA GLN A 418 5.92 -14.43 17.05
C GLN A 418 6.27 -14.84 18.48
N GLY A 419 5.44 -15.73 19.04
CA GLY A 419 5.83 -16.57 20.16
C GLY A 419 6.31 -17.90 19.61
N TRP A 420 7.62 -18.08 19.48
CA TRP A 420 8.24 -19.40 19.33
C TRP A 420 9.44 -19.49 20.27
N LYS A 421 9.55 -20.63 20.95
CA LYS A 421 10.72 -21.04 21.73
C LYS A 421 11.75 -21.69 20.82
#